data_AF-A0A1I5E6A5-F1
#
_entry.id   AF-A0A1I5E6A5-F1
#
_cell.length_a   1.000
_cell.length_b   1.000
_cell.length_c   1.000
_cell.angle_alpha   90.00
_cell.angle_beta   90.00
_cell.angle_gamma   90.00
#
_symmetry.space_group_name_H-M   'P 1'
#
loop_
_entity.id
_entity.type
_entity.pdbx_description
1 polymer ?
#
loop_
_entity_poly.entity_id
_entity_poly.type
_entity_poly.pdbx_seq_one_letter_code
_entity_poly.pdbx_strand_id
1 'polypeptide(L)'
;MKLKRILAVAMATIMVMGMSITAFADEPATNGTSEGAGTSEGHVEKKATSVILPTIASGTTPFAYTMDPEGLVVATAHGKYGNDVVFPATGDTHVYFDNGDDASGKKQYLNSSAAQTVINKSSYAINVTVKAEAVASAGGKDIPLAAKADLTSATAAALYLGLIVGEEDAVEITDTAATKTVKLDGTPANFKVAVTSTGNAYEYRELTLTEYKALDGNSSKTQDDFDATWANVDFSVEGATTENLAIAADTTAPKLKVTWSWEEAPTDVAPSIATTTYTLTANAALNVPVSLGAGSLAATGIASVKNGASALPTDAWSYSNGVLTFTAARVNSIANAKVSRTYTVVFNDTAGTSVDITLDGTGN
;
A
#
# COMPACT_ATOMS: atom_id res chain seq x y z
N MET A 1 -10.26 -0.44 40.63
CA MET A 1 -8.91 -1.02 40.40
C MET A 1 -8.58 -0.86 38.92
N LYS A 2 -7.36 -0.61 38.44
CA LYS A 2 -6.06 -0.19 39.01
C LYS A 2 -5.35 0.60 37.86
N LEU A 3 -4.85 1.83 38.07
CA LEU A 3 -3.41 2.15 38.24
C LEU A 3 -2.49 1.46 37.21
N LYS A 4 -1.68 2.12 36.36
CA LYS A 4 -0.83 3.36 36.39
C LYS A 4 -0.64 3.88 34.93
N ARG A 5 0.20 4.83 34.45
CA ARG A 5 1.26 5.84 34.84
C ARG A 5 1.44 6.73 33.55
N ILE A 6 2.04 7.93 33.46
CA ILE A 6 2.27 9.13 34.30
C ILE A 6 2.54 10.30 33.31
N LEU A 7 1.83 11.43 33.37
CA LEU A 7 2.25 12.74 33.92
C LEU A 7 3.59 13.33 33.42
N ALA A 8 3.54 14.46 32.70
CA ALA A 8 4.67 15.39 32.51
C ALA A 8 4.18 16.84 32.18
N VAL A 9 3.35 17.45 33.03
CA VAL A 9 2.98 18.88 32.92
C VAL A 9 3.58 19.62 34.12
N ALA A 10 4.65 20.37 33.88
CA ALA A 10 5.33 21.16 34.91
C ALA A 10 4.82 22.61 34.92
N MET A 11 3.68 22.85 35.58
CA MET A 11 3.30 24.23 35.92
C MET A 11 4.13 24.73 37.11
N ALA A 12 5.10 25.59 36.83
CA ALA A 12 5.89 26.27 37.85
C ALA A 12 5.12 27.45 38.46
N THR A 13 4.20 27.18 39.40
CA THR A 13 3.59 28.22 40.24
C THR A 13 4.61 28.72 41.26
N ILE A 14 5.31 29.81 40.94
CA ILE A 14 6.21 30.50 41.87
C ILE A 14 5.40 31.56 42.63
N MET A 15 5.23 31.37 43.94
CA MET A 15 4.67 32.40 44.82
C MET A 15 5.75 33.42 45.17
N VAL A 16 5.47 34.71 44.94
CA VAL A 16 6.30 35.82 45.46
C VAL A 16 5.44 36.67 46.40
N MET A 17 5.67 36.53 47.70
CA MET A 17 5.30 37.56 48.69
C MET A 17 6.54 38.45 48.91
N GLY A 18 6.43 39.75 48.64
CA GLY A 18 7.56 40.67 48.63
C GLY A 18 7.15 42.13 48.91
N MET A 19 6.86 42.40 50.17
CA MET A 19 6.59 43.70 50.84
C MET A 19 6.63 44.99 49.99
N SER A 20 5.51 45.72 49.98
CA SER A 20 5.49 47.14 49.60
C SER A 20 6.18 48.01 50.67
N ILE A 21 7.35 48.57 50.36
CA ILE A 21 8.02 49.60 51.16
C ILE A 21 8.16 50.86 50.30
N THR A 22 7.48 51.94 50.69
CA THR A 22 7.69 53.27 50.09
C THR A 22 8.98 53.87 50.65
N ALA A 23 10.02 53.96 49.82
CA ALA A 23 11.24 54.72 50.10
C ALA A 23 11.28 56.00 49.25
N PHE A 24 11.95 57.04 49.76
CA PHE A 24 12.18 58.28 49.01
C PHE A 24 13.29 58.07 47.97
N ALA A 25 13.39 58.98 46.99
CA ALA A 25 14.38 58.88 45.93
C ALA A 25 15.82 58.99 46.47
N ASP A 26 16.66 58.01 46.13
CA ASP A 26 18.01 57.82 46.67
C ASP A 26 18.94 57.29 45.56
N GLU A 27 19.97 58.07 45.21
CA GLU A 27 21.10 57.79 44.30
C GLU A 27 20.81 57.23 42.87
N PRO A 28 21.76 57.29 41.91
CA PRO A 28 21.57 56.68 40.59
C PRO A 28 21.57 55.14 40.70
N ALA A 29 20.53 54.50 40.19
CA ALA A 29 20.32 53.05 40.28
C ALA A 29 21.51 52.25 39.70
N THR A 30 22.32 51.66 40.59
CA THR A 30 23.53 50.91 40.24
C THR A 30 23.27 49.52 39.66
N ASN A 31 22.05 49.01 39.83
CA ASN A 31 21.59 47.72 39.34
C ASN A 31 20.18 47.85 38.77
N GLY A 32 19.88 47.08 37.72
CA GLY A 32 18.53 46.92 37.19
C GLY A 32 18.29 45.45 36.82
N THR A 33 17.09 44.97 37.09
CA THR A 33 16.65 43.61 36.73
C THR A 33 15.48 43.69 35.76
N SER A 34 15.43 42.75 34.81
CA SER A 34 14.35 42.61 33.85
C SER A 34 14.20 41.12 33.54
N GLU A 35 12.96 40.63 33.54
CA GLU A 35 12.64 39.23 33.25
C GLU A 35 11.84 39.15 31.95
N GLY A 36 12.14 38.14 31.13
CA GLY A 36 11.43 37.86 29.89
C GLY A 36 11.05 36.38 29.82
N ALA A 37 9.80 36.11 29.46
CA ALA A 37 9.31 34.75 29.22
C ALA A 37 9.36 34.42 27.73
N GLY A 38 9.83 33.21 27.40
CA GLY A 38 9.72 32.65 26.06
C GLY A 38 8.44 31.83 25.90
N THR A 39 7.79 31.95 24.75
CA THR A 39 6.64 31.12 24.33
C THR A 39 7.03 30.19 23.17
N SER A 40 6.22 29.17 22.92
CA SER A 40 6.32 28.32 21.72
C SER A 40 5.22 28.68 20.74
N GLU A 41 5.57 28.80 19.46
CA GLU A 41 4.62 28.98 18.35
C GLU A 41 3.76 27.73 18.06
N GLY A 42 3.99 26.63 18.80
CA GLY A 42 3.24 25.38 18.68
C GLY A 42 3.88 24.38 17.73
N HIS A 43 3.04 23.49 17.18
CA HIS A 43 3.43 22.39 16.29
C HIS A 43 2.34 22.17 15.24
N VAL A 44 2.72 21.65 14.08
CA VAL A 44 1.83 21.34 12.96
C VAL A 44 2.20 19.97 12.40
N GLU A 45 1.26 19.02 12.44
CA GLU A 45 1.47 17.72 11.83
C GLU A 45 1.48 17.82 10.30
N LYS A 46 2.60 17.43 9.68
CA LYS A 46 2.79 17.46 8.22
C LYS A 46 2.25 16.19 7.56
N LYS A 47 1.03 15.82 7.92
CA LYS A 47 0.33 14.63 7.41
C LYS A 47 -1.10 15.00 7.02
N ALA A 48 -1.33 15.07 5.72
CA ALA A 48 -2.65 15.32 5.14
C ALA A 48 -3.13 14.07 4.39
N THR A 49 -4.37 13.67 4.64
CA THR A 49 -5.00 12.48 4.04
C THR A 49 -6.08 12.93 3.07
N SER A 50 -5.98 12.52 1.81
CA SER A 50 -7.01 12.75 0.79
C SER A 50 -6.88 11.67 -0.28
N VAL A 51 -7.93 10.89 -0.50
CA VAL A 51 -7.94 9.79 -1.49
C VAL A 51 -9.24 9.86 -2.27
N ILE A 52 -9.14 9.98 -3.59
CA ILE A 52 -10.29 9.96 -4.50
C ILE A 52 -10.47 8.53 -4.97
N LEU A 53 -11.67 7.98 -4.74
CA LEU A 53 -12.06 6.64 -5.17
C LEU A 53 -13.08 6.72 -6.32
N PRO A 54 -13.11 5.73 -7.23
CA PRO A 54 -14.13 5.64 -8.26
C PRO A 54 -15.54 5.71 -7.67
N THR A 55 -16.37 6.58 -8.24
CA THR A 55 -17.76 6.76 -7.83
C THR A 55 -18.68 6.17 -8.89
N ILE A 56 -19.19 4.97 -8.64
CA ILE A 56 -20.13 4.32 -9.55
C ILE A 56 -21.52 4.92 -9.35
N ALA A 57 -22.07 5.52 -10.41
CA ALA A 57 -23.40 6.12 -10.37
C ALA A 57 -24.49 5.06 -10.08
N SER A 58 -25.51 5.44 -9.32
CA SER A 58 -26.58 4.50 -8.96
C SER A 58 -27.32 4.00 -10.21
N GLY A 59 -27.30 2.69 -10.43
CA GLY A 59 -27.89 2.04 -11.61
C GLY A 59 -26.91 1.75 -12.76
N THR A 60 -25.65 2.20 -12.72
CA THR A 60 -24.64 1.78 -13.70
C THR A 60 -23.88 0.52 -13.24
N THR A 61 -23.36 -0.23 -14.19
CA THR A 61 -22.66 -1.51 -13.95
C THR A 61 -21.43 -1.62 -14.86
N PRO A 62 -20.32 -0.91 -14.56
CA PRO A 62 -19.15 -0.82 -15.46
C PRO A 62 -18.45 -2.17 -15.72
N PHE A 63 -18.64 -3.15 -14.83
CA PHE A 63 -18.13 -4.51 -14.96
C PHE A 63 -19.16 -5.51 -15.51
N ALA A 64 -20.29 -5.03 -16.06
CA ALA A 64 -21.23 -5.88 -16.78
C ALA A 64 -20.70 -6.19 -18.17
N TYR A 65 -20.84 -7.45 -18.58
CA TYR A 65 -20.34 -7.95 -19.85
C TYR A 65 -21.35 -8.89 -20.53
N THR A 66 -21.19 -9.05 -21.84
CA THR A 66 -21.82 -10.13 -22.62
C THR A 66 -20.72 -11.01 -23.20
N MET A 67 -20.93 -12.33 -23.25
CA MET A 67 -20.02 -13.26 -23.93
C MET A 67 -20.70 -13.85 -25.18
N ASP A 68 -19.90 -14.22 -26.18
CA ASP A 68 -20.37 -14.78 -27.46
C ASP A 68 -19.50 -15.96 -27.94
N PRO A 69 -19.48 -17.12 -27.25
CA PRO A 69 -18.60 -18.23 -27.60
C PRO A 69 -18.87 -18.85 -28.97
N GLU A 70 -20.05 -18.60 -29.54
CA GLU A 70 -20.47 -19.03 -30.87
C GLU A 70 -20.13 -18.01 -31.97
N GLY A 71 -19.55 -16.85 -31.64
CA GLY A 71 -19.15 -15.81 -32.60
C GLY A 71 -20.31 -15.12 -33.33
N LEU A 72 -21.55 -15.24 -32.84
CA LEU A 72 -22.76 -14.78 -33.50
C LEU A 72 -22.79 -13.26 -33.72
N VAL A 73 -22.16 -12.48 -32.83
CA VAL A 73 -22.08 -11.02 -32.91
C VAL A 73 -21.26 -10.59 -34.12
N VAL A 74 -20.10 -11.22 -34.34
CA VAL A 74 -19.25 -10.97 -35.50
C VAL A 74 -19.87 -11.58 -36.77
N ALA A 75 -20.35 -12.83 -36.71
CA ALA A 75 -20.93 -13.54 -37.84
C ALA A 75 -22.20 -12.89 -38.41
N THR A 76 -22.93 -12.11 -37.60
CA THR A 76 -24.11 -11.34 -38.04
C THR A 76 -23.81 -9.86 -38.33
N ALA A 77 -22.53 -9.47 -38.42
CA ALA A 77 -22.08 -8.08 -38.58
C ALA A 77 -22.76 -7.12 -37.56
N HIS A 78 -22.84 -7.57 -36.31
CA HIS A 78 -23.45 -6.88 -35.16
C HIS A 78 -24.95 -6.56 -35.31
N GLY A 79 -25.65 -7.14 -36.29
CA GLY A 79 -27.02 -6.76 -36.69
C GLY A 79 -28.09 -6.81 -35.60
N LYS A 80 -27.87 -7.55 -34.51
CA LYS A 80 -28.71 -7.55 -33.29
C LYS A 80 -28.72 -6.20 -32.57
N TYR A 81 -27.63 -5.43 -32.64
CA TYR A 81 -27.40 -4.20 -31.86
C TYR A 81 -27.62 -2.92 -32.69
N GLY A 82 -27.61 -3.03 -34.03
CA GLY A 82 -27.82 -1.91 -34.93
C GLY A 82 -26.57 -1.06 -35.18
N ASN A 83 -26.72 0.01 -35.96
CA ASN A 83 -25.60 0.81 -36.48
C ASN A 83 -25.02 1.82 -35.48
N ASP A 84 -25.69 2.02 -34.35
CA ASP A 84 -25.33 3.01 -33.32
C ASP A 84 -24.50 2.38 -32.18
N VAL A 85 -24.03 1.15 -32.40
CA VAL A 85 -23.15 0.39 -31.50
C VAL A 85 -21.86 0.03 -32.24
N VAL A 86 -20.72 0.12 -31.53
CA VAL A 86 -19.37 -0.20 -32.01
C VAL A 86 -18.82 -1.37 -31.19
N PHE A 87 -18.23 -2.34 -31.89
CA PHE A 87 -17.56 -3.52 -31.32
C PHE A 87 -16.06 -3.52 -31.68
N PRO A 88 -15.23 -4.37 -31.04
CA PRO A 88 -13.80 -4.47 -31.34
C PRO A 88 -13.54 -4.87 -32.80
N ALA A 89 -12.90 -3.98 -33.57
CA ALA A 89 -12.63 -4.22 -34.99
C ALA A 89 -11.43 -5.15 -35.26
N THR A 90 -10.56 -5.34 -34.26
CA THR A 90 -9.34 -6.16 -34.34
C THR A 90 -9.02 -6.78 -32.99
N GLY A 91 -8.70 -8.06 -32.96
CA GLY A 91 -8.40 -8.76 -31.70
C GLY A 91 -9.62 -8.89 -30.79
N ASP A 92 -10.83 -9.02 -31.35
CA ASP A 92 -12.04 -9.37 -30.60
C ASP A 92 -11.81 -10.66 -29.81
N THR A 93 -12.16 -10.66 -28.52
CA THR A 93 -12.05 -11.83 -27.63
C THR A 93 -13.40 -12.46 -27.30
N HIS A 94 -14.46 -12.02 -27.98
CA HIS A 94 -15.85 -12.46 -27.82
C HIS A 94 -16.43 -12.23 -26.42
N VAL A 95 -15.85 -11.29 -25.67
CA VAL A 95 -16.39 -10.78 -24.40
C VAL A 95 -16.48 -9.26 -24.47
N TYR A 96 -17.65 -8.72 -24.19
CA TYR A 96 -18.05 -7.35 -24.52
C TYR A 96 -18.50 -6.59 -23.29
N PHE A 97 -17.64 -5.70 -22.78
CA PHE A 97 -17.95 -4.79 -21.68
C PHE A 97 -18.43 -3.44 -22.21
N ASP A 98 -19.46 -2.88 -21.56
CA ASP A 98 -20.00 -1.56 -21.85
C ASP A 98 -19.00 -0.46 -21.45
N ASN A 99 -18.54 0.33 -22.42
CA ASN A 99 -17.57 1.41 -22.21
C ASN A 99 -18.18 2.81 -22.38
N GLY A 100 -19.51 2.93 -22.43
CA GLY A 100 -20.19 4.21 -22.70
C GLY A 100 -20.20 4.55 -24.18
N ASP A 101 -20.08 5.84 -24.51
CA ASP A 101 -20.14 6.33 -25.89
C ASP A 101 -18.76 6.72 -26.45
N ASP A 102 -18.53 6.44 -27.73
CA ASP A 102 -17.32 6.82 -28.46
C ASP A 102 -17.28 8.32 -28.80
N ALA A 103 -16.17 8.76 -29.42
CA ALA A 103 -16.00 10.15 -29.86
C ALA A 103 -17.02 10.62 -30.93
N SER A 104 -17.85 9.73 -31.46
CA SER A 104 -18.96 10.02 -32.39
C SER A 104 -20.33 10.02 -31.71
N GLY A 105 -20.41 9.70 -30.41
CA GLY A 105 -21.67 9.52 -29.68
C GLY A 105 -22.36 8.17 -29.93
N LYS A 106 -21.60 7.13 -30.32
CA LYS A 106 -22.10 5.76 -30.47
C LYS A 106 -21.69 4.89 -29.30
N LYS A 107 -22.57 3.99 -28.86
CA LYS A 107 -22.26 3.09 -27.75
C LYS A 107 -21.12 2.14 -28.11
N GLN A 108 -20.09 2.06 -27.29
CA GLN A 108 -18.90 1.23 -27.51
C GLN A 108 -18.87 0.03 -26.56
N TYR A 109 -18.59 -1.14 -27.14
CA TYR A 109 -18.20 -2.35 -26.41
C TYR A 109 -16.71 -2.65 -26.68
N LEU A 110 -15.97 -2.99 -25.62
CA LEU A 110 -14.56 -3.41 -25.68
C LEU A 110 -14.36 -4.75 -24.95
N ASN A 111 -13.22 -5.40 -25.22
CA ASN A 111 -12.78 -6.64 -24.54
C ASN A 111 -12.49 -6.45 -23.04
N SER A 112 -12.44 -5.20 -22.57
CA SER A 112 -12.18 -4.83 -21.19
C SER A 112 -13.17 -3.78 -20.70
N SER A 113 -13.48 -3.79 -19.40
CA SER A 113 -14.33 -2.79 -18.75
C SER A 113 -13.73 -1.39 -18.77
N ALA A 114 -14.56 -0.36 -18.79
CA ALA A 114 -14.13 1.02 -18.59
C ALA A 114 -13.28 1.17 -17.32
N ALA A 115 -12.08 1.73 -17.47
CA ALA A 115 -11.11 1.88 -16.38
C ALA A 115 -11.67 2.72 -15.22
N GLN A 116 -11.29 2.36 -13.99
CA GLN A 116 -11.71 3.02 -12.76
C GLN A 116 -10.47 3.54 -12.01
N THR A 117 -10.34 4.87 -11.90
CA THR A 117 -9.14 5.53 -11.34
C THR A 117 -9.24 5.76 -9.83
N VAL A 118 -8.23 5.32 -9.09
CA VAL A 118 -7.96 5.78 -7.70
C VAL A 118 -6.85 6.82 -7.73
N ILE A 119 -7.03 7.95 -7.05
CA ILE A 119 -6.02 9.03 -6.98
C ILE A 119 -5.63 9.27 -5.52
N ASN A 120 -4.32 9.20 -5.22
CA ASN A 120 -3.79 9.58 -3.92
C ASN A 120 -3.44 11.07 -3.90
N LYS A 121 -4.33 11.87 -3.29
CA LYS A 121 -4.09 13.28 -2.96
C LYS A 121 -3.45 13.47 -1.58
N SER A 122 -2.94 12.42 -0.93
CA SER A 122 -2.34 12.51 0.41
C SER A 122 -0.89 13.00 0.36
N SER A 123 -0.39 13.51 1.48
CA SER A 123 1.04 13.87 1.64
C SER A 123 1.95 12.67 1.94
N TYR A 124 1.43 11.45 1.86
CA TYR A 124 2.10 10.20 2.20
C TYR A 124 1.52 9.04 1.36
N ALA A 125 2.23 7.91 1.32
CA ALA A 125 1.86 6.77 0.50
C ALA A 125 0.67 5.97 1.06
N ILE A 126 -0.14 5.39 0.18
CA ILE A 126 -1.24 4.47 0.49
C ILE A 126 -1.06 3.14 -0.23
N ASN A 127 -1.54 2.06 0.36
CA ASN A 127 -1.76 0.81 -0.36
C ASN A 127 -3.20 0.83 -0.89
N VAL A 128 -3.39 0.61 -2.19
CA VAL A 128 -4.70 0.39 -2.81
C VAL A 128 -4.84 -1.10 -3.08
N THR A 129 -5.89 -1.73 -2.56
CA THR A 129 -6.20 -3.14 -2.81
C THR A 129 -7.47 -3.25 -3.63
N VAL A 130 -7.37 -3.87 -4.80
CA VAL A 130 -8.51 -4.21 -5.66
C VAL A 130 -8.70 -5.71 -5.64
N LYS A 131 -9.96 -6.14 -5.49
CA LYS A 131 -10.38 -7.54 -5.50
C LYS A 131 -11.52 -7.71 -6.50
N ALA A 132 -11.42 -8.72 -7.36
CA ALA A 132 -12.49 -9.13 -8.28
C ALA A 132 -12.85 -10.60 -8.04
N GLU A 133 -14.13 -10.88 -7.91
CA GLU A 133 -14.66 -12.23 -7.64
C GLU A 133 -15.80 -12.57 -8.60
N ALA A 134 -15.75 -13.77 -9.18
CA ALA A 134 -16.81 -14.35 -9.98
C ALA A 134 -17.89 -14.93 -9.06
N VAL A 135 -19.10 -14.39 -9.14
CA VAL A 135 -20.25 -14.77 -8.32
C VAL A 135 -21.22 -15.58 -9.18
N ALA A 136 -21.30 -16.88 -8.92
CA ALA A 136 -22.13 -17.80 -9.70
C ALA A 136 -23.60 -17.34 -9.81
N SER A 137 -24.17 -17.48 -11.00
CA SER A 137 -25.56 -17.16 -11.29
C SER A 137 -26.52 -18.22 -10.73
N ALA A 138 -27.72 -17.76 -10.38
CA ALA A 138 -28.77 -18.62 -9.86
C ALA A 138 -29.19 -19.67 -10.91
N GLY A 139 -29.02 -20.95 -10.56
CA GLY A 139 -29.32 -22.08 -11.45
C GLY A 139 -28.10 -22.91 -11.85
N GLY A 140 -26.87 -22.42 -11.64
CA GLY A 140 -25.65 -23.21 -11.85
C GLY A 140 -25.39 -23.61 -13.30
N LYS A 141 -25.76 -22.75 -14.26
CA LYS A 141 -25.59 -22.96 -15.71
C LYS A 141 -24.46 -22.13 -16.30
N ASP A 142 -23.59 -21.60 -15.44
CA ASP A 142 -22.48 -20.76 -15.87
C ASP A 142 -21.49 -21.55 -16.71
N ILE A 143 -21.03 -20.91 -17.78
CA ILE A 143 -19.87 -21.37 -18.54
C ILE A 143 -18.66 -21.56 -17.58
N PRO A 144 -17.85 -22.62 -17.72
CA PRO A 144 -16.68 -22.82 -16.87
C PRO A 144 -15.66 -21.71 -17.07
N LEU A 145 -14.99 -21.31 -15.98
CA LEU A 145 -13.82 -20.44 -16.04
C LEU A 145 -12.58 -21.26 -16.45
N ALA A 146 -11.70 -20.65 -17.24
CA ALA A 146 -10.44 -21.24 -17.69
C ALA A 146 -9.33 -20.17 -17.74
N ALA A 147 -8.07 -20.61 -17.66
CA ALA A 147 -6.91 -19.73 -17.82
C ALA A 147 -6.82 -19.18 -19.26
N LYS A 148 -6.23 -17.99 -19.43
CA LYS A 148 -6.23 -17.27 -20.73
C LYS A 148 -5.60 -18.08 -21.87
N ALA A 149 -4.57 -18.86 -21.56
CA ALA A 149 -3.87 -19.71 -22.52
C ALA A 149 -4.72 -20.91 -23.00
N ASP A 150 -5.50 -21.51 -22.08
CA ASP A 150 -6.19 -22.77 -22.30
C ASP A 150 -7.33 -22.63 -23.32
N LEU A 151 -7.96 -21.45 -23.41
CA LEU A 151 -9.04 -21.14 -24.37
C LEU A 151 -8.71 -21.53 -25.81
N THR A 152 -7.44 -21.40 -26.22
CA THR A 152 -6.98 -21.72 -27.59
C THR A 152 -6.94 -23.21 -27.91
N SER A 153 -7.03 -24.06 -26.88
CA SER A 153 -6.98 -25.53 -26.97
C SER A 153 -8.23 -26.24 -26.44
N ALA A 154 -9.17 -25.47 -25.88
CA ALA A 154 -10.40 -25.98 -25.30
C ALA A 154 -11.32 -26.61 -26.37
N THR A 155 -11.94 -27.74 -26.03
CA THR A 155 -12.90 -28.46 -26.89
C THR A 155 -14.36 -28.29 -26.45
N ALA A 156 -14.59 -27.54 -25.38
CA ALA A 156 -15.89 -27.12 -24.87
C ALA A 156 -15.81 -25.63 -24.51
N ALA A 157 -16.94 -24.92 -24.60
CA ALA A 157 -16.96 -23.48 -24.42
C ALA A 157 -16.52 -23.08 -22.99
N ALA A 158 -15.62 -22.09 -22.90
CA ALA A 158 -15.03 -21.63 -21.64
C ALA A 158 -14.80 -20.11 -21.63
N LEU A 159 -14.75 -19.51 -20.45
CA LEU A 159 -14.62 -18.07 -20.22
C LEU A 159 -13.34 -17.75 -19.42
N TYR A 160 -12.60 -16.75 -19.86
CA TYR A 160 -11.52 -16.10 -19.12
C TYR A 160 -11.97 -14.73 -18.64
N LEU A 161 -11.56 -14.36 -17.42
CA LEU A 161 -11.74 -13.04 -16.83
C LEU A 161 -10.44 -12.69 -16.06
N GLY A 162 -9.88 -11.51 -16.29
CA GLY A 162 -8.62 -11.06 -15.70
C GLY A 162 -8.72 -9.67 -15.08
N LEU A 163 -8.29 -9.52 -13.82
CA LEU A 163 -8.22 -8.24 -13.12
C LEU A 163 -6.92 -7.51 -13.45
N ILE A 164 -7.01 -6.34 -14.09
CA ILE A 164 -5.89 -5.44 -14.38
C ILE A 164 -5.86 -4.34 -13.32
N VAL A 165 -4.69 -4.02 -12.78
CA VAL A 165 -4.46 -2.88 -11.86
C VAL A 165 -3.11 -2.25 -12.20
N GLY A 166 -3.12 -1.01 -12.69
CA GLY A 166 -1.93 -0.35 -13.24
C GLY A 166 -1.46 -0.98 -14.55
N GLU A 167 -0.17 -0.82 -14.86
CA GLU A 167 0.47 -1.32 -16.10
C GLU A 167 0.95 -2.79 -16.01
N GLU A 168 0.44 -3.57 -15.05
CA GLU A 168 0.83 -4.98 -14.85
C GLU A 168 -0.12 -5.99 -15.54
N ASP A 169 0.40 -7.20 -15.76
CA ASP A 169 -0.36 -8.35 -16.29
C ASP A 169 -1.62 -8.66 -15.47
N ALA A 170 -2.67 -9.09 -16.16
CA ALA A 170 -3.97 -9.38 -15.54
C ALA A 170 -3.92 -10.59 -14.59
N VAL A 171 -4.43 -10.42 -13.37
CA VAL A 171 -4.57 -11.49 -12.39
C VAL A 171 -5.84 -12.29 -12.69
N GLU A 172 -5.69 -13.57 -13.03
CA GLU A 172 -6.81 -14.44 -13.42
C GLU A 172 -7.87 -14.57 -12.31
N ILE A 173 -9.14 -14.39 -12.67
CA ILE A 173 -10.29 -14.58 -11.78
C ILE A 173 -10.75 -16.03 -11.91
N THR A 174 -10.74 -16.77 -10.81
CA THR A 174 -11.11 -18.19 -10.74
C THR A 174 -12.18 -18.41 -9.67
N ASP A 175 -12.40 -19.66 -9.24
CA ASP A 175 -13.10 -20.02 -7.99
C ASP A 175 -12.58 -19.21 -6.78
N THR A 176 -11.31 -18.79 -6.81
CA THR A 176 -10.72 -17.84 -5.88
C THR A 176 -10.63 -16.45 -6.51
N ALA A 177 -11.02 -15.44 -5.73
CA ALA A 177 -11.03 -14.04 -6.15
C ALA A 177 -9.62 -13.51 -6.46
N ALA A 178 -9.44 -12.95 -7.66
CA ALA A 178 -8.25 -12.18 -8.00
C ALA A 178 -8.13 -11.00 -7.03
N THR A 179 -6.94 -10.82 -6.44
CA THR A 179 -6.65 -9.73 -5.50
C THR A 179 -5.27 -9.17 -5.80
N LYS A 180 -5.18 -7.86 -5.99
CA LYS A 180 -3.93 -7.15 -6.26
C LYS A 180 -3.85 -5.92 -5.37
N THR A 181 -2.69 -5.73 -4.74
CA THR A 181 -2.38 -4.54 -3.94
C THR A 181 -1.24 -3.79 -4.62
N VAL A 182 -1.38 -2.47 -4.73
CA VAL A 182 -0.39 -1.56 -5.33
C VAL A 182 -0.11 -0.40 -4.37
N LYS A 183 1.13 0.07 -4.32
CA LYS A 183 1.53 1.26 -3.57
C LYS A 183 1.33 2.50 -4.44
N LEU A 184 0.50 3.43 -3.99
CA LEU A 184 0.48 4.79 -4.52
C LEU A 184 1.27 5.68 -3.57
N ASP A 185 2.38 6.25 -4.03
CA ASP A 185 3.07 7.28 -3.26
C ASP A 185 2.20 8.54 -3.09
N GLY A 186 2.49 9.34 -2.07
CA GLY A 186 1.85 10.64 -1.87
C GLY A 186 2.74 11.77 -2.36
N THR A 187 2.17 12.95 -2.62
CA THR A 187 2.92 14.11 -3.14
C THR A 187 3.06 15.20 -2.06
N PRO A 188 3.91 15.05 -1.03
CA PRO A 188 4.07 16.06 0.04
C PRO A 188 4.59 17.42 -0.46
N ALA A 189 5.15 17.50 -1.67
CA ALA A 189 5.51 18.74 -2.34
C ALA A 189 4.29 19.60 -2.73
N ASN A 190 3.12 18.99 -2.89
CA ASN A 190 1.85 19.68 -3.17
C ASN A 190 1.19 20.27 -1.91
N PHE A 191 1.89 20.25 -0.78
CA PHE A 191 1.40 20.74 0.50
C PHE A 191 2.36 21.76 1.11
N LYS A 192 1.82 22.70 1.89
CA LYS A 192 2.62 23.61 2.71
C LYS A 192 2.02 23.83 4.08
N VAL A 193 2.86 24.34 4.99
CA VAL A 193 2.37 25.01 6.19
C VAL A 193 1.91 26.42 5.79
N ALA A 194 0.69 26.78 6.17
CA ALA A 194 0.11 28.11 5.98
C ALA A 194 -0.37 28.66 7.33
N VAL A 195 -0.62 29.97 7.40
CA VAL A 195 -1.39 30.55 8.50
C VAL A 195 -2.87 30.38 8.16
N THR A 196 -3.66 29.88 9.10
CA THR A 196 -5.12 29.73 8.98
C THR A 196 -5.80 31.07 8.69
N SER A 197 -7.01 31.02 8.13
CA SER A 197 -7.81 32.22 7.80
C SER A 197 -8.15 33.13 8.98
N THR A 198 -7.95 32.68 10.22
CA THR A 198 -8.14 33.48 11.44
C THR A 198 -6.89 34.23 11.89
N GLY A 199 -5.73 33.98 11.28
CA GLY A 199 -4.44 34.58 11.63
C GLY A 199 -3.75 34.01 12.87
N ASN A 200 -4.45 33.22 13.69
CA ASN A 200 -4.04 32.87 15.06
C ASN A 200 -3.46 31.44 15.21
N ALA A 201 -3.37 30.67 14.12
CA ALA A 201 -2.88 29.29 14.13
C ALA A 201 -2.33 28.91 12.74
N TYR A 202 -1.52 27.85 12.70
CA TYR A 202 -0.96 27.28 11.48
C TYR A 202 -1.72 26.00 11.04
N GLU A 203 -1.77 25.75 9.74
CA GLU A 203 -2.38 24.58 9.10
C GLU A 203 -1.40 23.93 8.11
N TYR A 204 -1.54 22.63 7.84
CA TYR A 204 -0.85 21.95 6.73
C TYR A 204 -1.90 21.57 5.67
N ARG A 205 -1.81 22.18 4.48
CA ARG A 205 -2.84 22.07 3.43
C ARG A 205 -2.27 21.99 2.01
N GLU A 206 -3.10 21.52 1.09
CA GLU A 206 -2.83 21.51 -0.36
C GLU A 206 -2.50 22.93 -0.85
N LEU A 207 -1.58 23.04 -1.81
CA LEU A 207 -1.29 24.27 -2.53
C LEU A 207 -2.50 24.68 -3.37
N THR A 208 -2.81 25.98 -3.44
CA THR A 208 -3.70 26.47 -4.48
C THR A 208 -2.97 26.49 -5.83
N LEU A 209 -3.70 26.49 -6.95
CA LEU A 209 -3.09 26.58 -8.28
C LEU A 209 -2.17 27.82 -8.40
N THR A 210 -2.54 28.95 -7.81
CA THR A 210 -1.68 30.16 -7.76
C THR A 210 -0.37 29.92 -7.02
N GLU A 211 -0.39 29.13 -5.95
CA GLU A 211 0.80 28.80 -5.15
C GLU A 211 1.67 27.74 -5.85
N TYR A 212 1.06 26.74 -6.51
CA TYR A 212 1.76 25.76 -7.35
C TYR A 212 2.46 26.43 -8.55
N LYS A 213 1.79 27.38 -9.22
CA LYS A 213 2.34 28.18 -10.33
C LYS A 213 3.41 29.20 -9.91
N ALA A 214 3.54 29.47 -8.61
CA ALA A 214 4.60 30.31 -8.05
C ALA A 214 5.88 29.50 -7.72
N LEU A 215 5.85 28.17 -7.83
CA LEU A 215 7.04 27.34 -7.80
C LEU A 215 7.82 27.49 -9.12
N ASP A 216 9.13 27.26 -9.06
CA ASP A 216 9.99 27.30 -10.25
C ASP A 216 9.55 26.27 -11.30
N GLY A 217 9.69 26.62 -12.59
CA GLY A 217 9.19 25.83 -13.72
C GLY A 217 7.67 25.83 -13.95
N ASN A 218 6.85 26.21 -12.96
CA ASN A 218 5.39 25.99 -13.02
C ASN A 218 4.54 27.17 -13.52
N SER A 219 5.14 28.31 -13.88
CA SER A 219 4.40 29.56 -14.16
C SER A 219 3.37 29.49 -15.30
N SER A 220 3.56 28.60 -16.27
CA SER A 220 2.61 28.36 -17.38
C SER A 220 1.50 27.35 -17.07
N LYS A 221 1.67 26.49 -16.06
CA LYS A 221 0.90 25.25 -15.81
C LYS A 221 -0.61 25.46 -15.61
N THR A 222 -1.45 24.50 -16.02
CA THR A 222 -2.91 24.51 -15.84
C THR A 222 -3.35 23.87 -14.50
N GLN A 223 -4.66 23.75 -14.27
CA GLN A 223 -5.20 22.92 -13.19
C GLN A 223 -4.94 21.43 -13.48
N ASP A 224 -5.15 20.99 -14.73
CA ASP A 224 -4.94 19.61 -15.17
C ASP A 224 -3.47 19.17 -15.02
N ASP A 225 -2.54 20.08 -15.32
CA ASP A 225 -1.11 19.92 -15.02
C ASP A 225 -0.83 19.68 -13.52
N PHE A 226 -1.55 20.36 -12.63
CA PHE A 226 -1.40 20.21 -11.19
C PHE A 226 -2.06 18.91 -10.71
N ASP A 227 -3.25 18.57 -11.21
CA ASP A 227 -3.91 17.31 -10.86
C ASP A 227 -3.16 16.08 -11.41
N ALA A 228 -2.43 16.21 -12.52
CA ALA A 228 -1.51 15.20 -13.03
C ALA A 228 -0.25 14.98 -12.16
N THR A 229 -0.02 15.78 -11.11
CA THR A 229 1.07 15.53 -10.13
C THR A 229 0.70 14.57 -9.00
N TRP A 230 -0.55 14.09 -8.96
CA TRP A 230 -1.01 13.12 -7.98
C TRP A 230 -0.86 11.70 -8.51
N ALA A 231 -0.22 10.83 -7.72
CA ALA A 231 -0.11 9.42 -8.04
C ALA A 231 -1.51 8.80 -8.13
N ASN A 232 -1.75 8.05 -9.20
CA ASN A 232 -3.02 7.43 -9.49
C ASN A 232 -2.81 6.03 -10.06
N VAL A 233 -3.84 5.19 -9.97
CA VAL A 233 -3.86 3.87 -10.61
C VAL A 233 -5.25 3.58 -11.13
N ASP A 234 -5.30 3.12 -12.38
CA ASP A 234 -6.50 2.58 -12.99
C ASP A 234 -6.62 1.08 -12.69
N PHE A 235 -7.85 0.61 -12.52
CA PHE A 235 -8.16 -0.82 -12.58
C PHE A 235 -9.32 -1.10 -13.53
N SER A 236 -9.26 -2.27 -14.16
CA SER A 236 -10.26 -2.75 -15.11
C SER A 236 -10.31 -4.27 -15.09
N VAL A 237 -11.24 -4.86 -15.81
CA VAL A 237 -11.31 -6.31 -16.04
C VAL A 237 -11.31 -6.55 -17.54
N GLU A 238 -10.38 -7.37 -18.01
CA GLU A 238 -10.45 -7.95 -19.37
C GLU A 238 -11.19 -9.29 -19.36
N GLY A 239 -11.74 -9.67 -20.50
CA GLY A 239 -12.37 -10.98 -20.69
C GLY A 239 -12.02 -11.58 -22.05
N ALA A 240 -12.11 -12.90 -22.14
CA ALA A 240 -12.03 -13.63 -23.40
C ALA A 240 -12.86 -14.92 -23.32
N THR A 241 -13.31 -15.45 -24.44
CA THR A 241 -13.95 -16.78 -24.49
C THR A 241 -13.45 -17.58 -25.69
N THR A 242 -13.69 -18.88 -25.66
CA THR A 242 -13.44 -19.79 -26.77
C THR A 242 -14.21 -19.37 -28.03
N GLU A 243 -13.57 -19.42 -29.20
CA GLU A 243 -14.18 -19.04 -30.47
C GLU A 243 -14.92 -20.22 -31.15
N ASN A 244 -16.08 -19.95 -31.74
CA ASN A 244 -16.90 -20.90 -32.52
C ASN A 244 -17.32 -22.20 -31.78
N LEU A 245 -17.42 -22.20 -30.45
CA LEU A 245 -17.85 -23.36 -29.66
C LEU A 245 -19.30 -23.21 -29.19
N ALA A 246 -20.10 -24.23 -29.49
CA ALA A 246 -21.53 -24.26 -29.17
C ALA A 246 -21.80 -24.29 -27.65
N ILE A 247 -22.83 -23.54 -27.23
CA ILE A 247 -23.32 -23.49 -25.84
C ILE A 247 -24.75 -24.03 -25.72
N ALA A 248 -25.22 -24.24 -24.48
CA ALA A 248 -26.62 -24.55 -24.26
C ALA A 248 -27.47 -23.27 -24.35
N ALA A 249 -28.69 -23.37 -24.85
CA ALA A 249 -29.61 -22.23 -25.00
C ALA A 249 -30.02 -21.58 -23.65
N ASP A 250 -29.65 -22.19 -22.53
CA ASP A 250 -29.83 -21.71 -21.17
C ASP A 250 -28.51 -21.56 -20.38
N THR A 251 -27.36 -21.59 -21.05
CA THR A 251 -26.04 -21.23 -20.47
C THR A 251 -26.06 -19.78 -19.96
N THR A 252 -25.49 -19.57 -18.77
CA THR A 252 -25.31 -18.25 -18.15
C THR A 252 -23.83 -17.89 -18.03
N ALA A 253 -23.54 -16.71 -17.51
CA ALA A 253 -22.19 -16.27 -17.15
C ALA A 253 -22.16 -15.86 -15.67
N PRO A 254 -21.04 -16.05 -14.96
CA PRO A 254 -20.91 -15.64 -13.57
C PRO A 254 -20.92 -14.10 -13.47
N LYS A 255 -21.56 -13.56 -12.44
CA LYS A 255 -21.60 -12.10 -12.23
C LYS A 255 -20.27 -11.62 -11.68
N LEU A 256 -19.73 -10.53 -12.24
CA LEU A 256 -18.59 -9.89 -11.61
C LEU A 256 -19.01 -9.09 -10.36
N LYS A 257 -18.22 -9.25 -9.30
CA LYS A 257 -18.20 -8.32 -8.15
C LYS A 257 -16.77 -7.82 -7.98
N VAL A 258 -16.58 -6.51 -8.17
CA VAL A 258 -15.30 -5.83 -7.94
C VAL A 258 -15.43 -4.94 -6.71
N THR A 259 -14.43 -4.97 -5.84
CA THR A 259 -14.36 -4.18 -4.61
C THR A 259 -12.96 -3.62 -4.44
N TRP A 260 -12.85 -2.32 -4.18
CA TRP A 260 -11.60 -1.63 -3.92
C TRP A 260 -11.59 -1.03 -2.51
N SER A 261 -10.41 -0.97 -1.91
CA SER A 261 -10.15 -0.35 -0.62
C SER A 261 -8.76 0.29 -0.61
N TRP A 262 -8.51 1.15 0.37
CA TRP A 262 -7.17 1.69 0.61
C TRP A 262 -6.86 1.68 2.11
N GLU A 263 -5.57 1.64 2.42
CA GLU A 263 -5.00 1.83 3.75
C GLU A 263 -3.76 2.72 3.67
N GLU A 264 -3.31 3.28 4.79
CA GLU A 264 -1.99 3.92 4.85
C GLU A 264 -0.90 2.90 4.56
N ALA A 265 -0.01 3.19 3.60
CA ALA A 265 1.14 2.33 3.38
C ALA A 265 2.04 2.39 4.63
N PRO A 266 2.51 1.24 5.15
CA PRO A 266 3.37 1.24 6.32
C PRO A 266 4.65 2.03 6.03
N THR A 267 5.09 2.83 6.99
CA THR A 267 6.38 3.53 6.91
C THR A 267 7.50 2.54 6.62
N ASP A 268 8.31 2.83 5.60
CA ASP A 268 9.44 1.98 5.21
C ASP A 268 10.45 1.87 6.37
N VAL A 269 10.65 0.66 6.88
CA VAL A 269 11.54 0.35 8.01
C VAL A 269 12.39 -0.85 7.64
N ALA A 270 13.71 -0.74 7.80
CA ALA A 270 14.64 -1.83 7.48
C ALA A 270 14.54 -3.01 8.48
N PRO A 271 14.89 -4.24 8.06
CA PRO A 271 14.98 -5.39 8.94
C PRO A 271 16.00 -5.15 10.07
N SER A 272 15.72 -5.63 11.27
CA SER A 272 16.51 -5.27 12.46
C SER A 272 16.41 -6.27 13.61
N ILE A 273 17.47 -6.30 14.43
CA ILE A 273 17.54 -7.08 15.67
C ILE A 273 17.92 -6.11 16.79
N ALA A 274 17.00 -5.85 17.73
CA ALA A 274 17.18 -4.80 18.73
C ALA A 274 18.19 -5.14 19.84
N THR A 275 18.45 -6.43 20.07
CA THR A 275 19.46 -6.91 21.02
C THR A 275 20.55 -7.63 20.26
N THR A 276 21.75 -7.06 20.23
CA THR A 276 22.89 -7.55 19.45
C THR A 276 23.92 -8.33 20.28
N THR A 277 23.69 -8.53 21.58
CA THR A 277 24.55 -9.33 22.45
C THR A 277 23.72 -10.19 23.38
N TYR A 278 24.04 -11.48 23.46
CA TYR A 278 23.35 -12.47 24.28
C TYR A 278 24.35 -13.29 25.09
N THR A 279 24.29 -13.19 26.42
CA THR A 279 24.94 -14.16 27.31
C THR A 279 24.20 -15.49 27.20
N LEU A 280 24.92 -16.55 26.87
CA LEU A 280 24.36 -17.88 26.67
C LEU A 280 24.08 -18.59 28.00
N THR A 281 23.11 -19.50 28.01
CA THR A 281 22.89 -20.45 29.10
C THR A 281 23.04 -21.87 28.55
N ALA A 282 23.87 -22.70 29.19
CA ALA A 282 24.09 -24.06 28.75
C ALA A 282 22.79 -24.90 28.78
N ASN A 283 22.62 -25.75 27.77
CA ASN A 283 21.47 -26.63 27.51
C ASN A 283 20.14 -25.93 27.19
N ALA A 284 20.15 -24.61 26.99
CA ALA A 284 19.02 -23.87 26.42
C ALA A 284 19.23 -23.59 24.92
N ALA A 285 18.13 -23.52 24.15
CA ALA A 285 18.15 -22.85 22.86
C ALA A 285 18.08 -21.32 23.08
N LEU A 286 18.66 -20.54 22.16
CA LEU A 286 18.59 -19.08 22.22
C LEU A 286 17.58 -18.55 21.21
N ASN A 287 16.56 -17.84 21.70
CA ASN A 287 15.57 -17.15 20.88
C ASN A 287 15.96 -15.67 20.74
N VAL A 288 16.22 -15.26 19.50
CA VAL A 288 16.54 -13.89 19.09
C VAL A 288 15.28 -13.29 18.45
N PRO A 289 14.64 -12.27 19.05
CA PRO A 289 13.52 -11.55 18.42
C PRO A 289 14.01 -10.76 17.21
N VAL A 290 13.32 -10.90 16.08
CA VAL A 290 13.71 -10.34 14.78
C VAL A 290 12.56 -9.52 14.21
N SER A 291 12.84 -8.25 13.89
CA SER A 291 11.98 -7.47 13.01
C SER A 291 12.38 -7.73 11.57
N LEU A 292 11.42 -8.10 10.72
CA LEU A 292 11.62 -8.15 9.27
C LEU A 292 11.52 -6.77 8.61
N GLY A 293 11.28 -5.70 9.37
CA GLY A 293 11.03 -4.37 8.83
C GLY A 293 9.58 -4.16 8.42
N ALA A 294 9.33 -3.15 7.60
CA ALA A 294 8.01 -2.79 7.08
C ALA A 294 8.13 -2.05 5.73
N GLY A 295 7.06 -2.07 4.94
CA GLY A 295 6.99 -1.38 3.64
C GLY A 295 7.94 -1.96 2.59
N SER A 296 8.45 -1.11 1.70
CA SER A 296 9.32 -1.49 0.58
C SER A 296 10.68 -2.07 0.99
N LEU A 297 11.08 -1.83 2.25
CA LEU A 297 12.32 -2.35 2.86
C LEU A 297 12.11 -3.66 3.62
N ALA A 298 10.89 -4.20 3.69
CA ALA A 298 10.62 -5.42 4.44
C ALA A 298 11.30 -6.65 3.83
N ALA A 299 11.95 -7.45 4.67
CA ALA A 299 12.34 -8.81 4.34
C ALA A 299 11.14 -9.76 4.44
N THR A 300 11.19 -10.89 3.74
CA THR A 300 10.25 -12.01 3.94
C THR A 300 10.80 -13.09 4.89
N GLY A 301 12.09 -13.00 5.25
CA GLY A 301 12.76 -13.92 6.17
C GLY A 301 14.27 -13.64 6.32
N ILE A 302 15.00 -14.65 6.77
CA ILE A 302 16.46 -14.61 6.92
C ILE A 302 17.07 -15.44 5.79
N ALA A 303 17.90 -14.81 4.95
CA ALA A 303 18.63 -15.49 3.87
C ALA A 303 19.74 -16.40 4.39
N SER A 304 20.48 -15.96 5.41
CA SER A 304 21.52 -16.77 6.05
C SER A 304 21.96 -16.22 7.40
N VAL A 305 22.50 -17.08 8.26
CA VAL A 305 23.33 -16.68 9.41
C VAL A 305 24.77 -17.11 9.11
N LYS A 306 25.75 -16.22 9.31
CA LYS A 306 27.16 -16.44 8.97
C LYS A 306 28.09 -16.25 10.17
N ASN A 307 29.23 -16.92 10.18
CA ASN A 307 30.34 -16.73 11.12
C ASN A 307 31.57 -16.30 10.30
N GLY A 308 31.76 -14.99 10.15
CA GLY A 308 32.63 -14.45 9.10
C GLY A 308 32.08 -14.78 7.71
N ALA A 309 32.93 -15.21 6.78
CA ALA A 309 32.51 -15.56 5.41
C ALA A 309 31.65 -16.84 5.32
N SER A 310 31.70 -17.73 6.31
CA SER A 310 31.04 -19.04 6.26
C SER A 310 29.61 -18.99 6.78
N ALA A 311 28.65 -19.42 5.96
CA ALA A 311 27.28 -19.68 6.42
C ALA A 311 27.24 -20.81 7.48
N LEU A 312 26.29 -20.71 8.42
CA LEU A 312 26.01 -21.77 9.37
C LEU A 312 25.16 -22.87 8.71
N PRO A 313 25.39 -24.14 9.06
CA PRO A 313 24.52 -25.22 8.62
C PRO A 313 23.11 -25.06 9.20
N THR A 314 22.12 -25.58 8.49
CA THR A 314 20.68 -25.39 8.75
C THR A 314 20.14 -26.18 9.95
N ASP A 315 20.98 -26.96 10.63
CA ASP A 315 20.72 -27.63 11.92
C ASP A 315 21.16 -26.78 13.13
N ALA A 316 21.98 -25.75 12.91
CA ALA A 316 22.46 -24.85 13.95
C ALA A 316 21.48 -23.72 14.30
N TRP A 317 20.55 -23.41 13.39
CA TRP A 317 19.57 -22.32 13.52
C TRP A 317 18.28 -22.56 12.73
N SER A 318 17.20 -21.91 13.13
CA SER A 318 15.93 -21.85 12.38
C SER A 318 15.26 -20.48 12.54
N TYR A 319 14.35 -20.13 11.63
CA TYR A 319 13.55 -18.90 11.70
C TYR A 319 12.05 -19.22 11.56
N SER A 320 11.24 -18.72 12.50
CA SER A 320 9.77 -18.77 12.41
C SER A 320 9.14 -17.69 13.30
N ASN A 321 7.96 -17.20 12.92
CA ASN A 321 7.11 -16.33 13.75
C ASN A 321 7.83 -15.11 14.40
N GLY A 322 8.75 -14.47 13.66
CA GLY A 322 9.52 -13.32 14.18
C GLY A 322 10.68 -13.68 15.11
N VAL A 323 11.07 -14.96 15.20
CA VAL A 323 12.13 -15.46 16.08
C VAL A 323 13.17 -16.25 15.30
N LEU A 324 14.42 -15.80 15.37
CA LEU A 324 15.61 -16.60 15.01
C LEU A 324 16.00 -17.46 16.22
N THR A 325 15.95 -18.77 16.08
CA THR A 325 16.32 -19.72 17.14
C THR A 325 17.69 -20.32 16.83
N PHE A 326 18.68 -20.16 17.71
CA PHE A 326 19.89 -20.99 17.69
C PHE A 326 19.65 -22.25 18.52
N THR A 327 19.95 -23.42 17.95
CA THR A 327 19.65 -24.70 18.62
C THR A 327 20.49 -24.90 19.88
N ALA A 328 19.98 -25.64 20.86
CA ALA A 328 20.68 -25.88 22.12
C ALA A 328 22.06 -26.56 21.93
N ALA A 329 22.20 -27.38 20.88
CA ALA A 329 23.49 -27.94 20.46
C ALA A 329 24.48 -26.83 20.02
N ARG A 330 24.00 -25.83 19.27
CA ARG A 330 24.83 -24.69 18.86
C ARG A 330 25.23 -23.82 20.06
N VAL A 331 24.28 -23.50 20.94
CA VAL A 331 24.53 -22.77 22.20
C VAL A 331 25.58 -23.48 23.06
N ASN A 332 25.44 -24.79 23.26
CA ASN A 332 26.40 -25.61 24.00
C ASN A 332 27.82 -25.58 23.40
N SER A 333 27.94 -25.57 22.06
CA SER A 333 29.25 -25.51 21.39
C SER A 333 30.04 -24.21 21.64
N ILE A 334 29.35 -23.16 22.08
CA ILE A 334 29.94 -21.83 22.38
C ILE A 334 30.15 -21.70 23.90
N ALA A 335 29.13 -22.01 24.70
CA ALA A 335 29.17 -21.92 26.16
C ALA A 335 30.19 -22.89 26.79
N ASN A 336 30.21 -24.16 26.36
CA ASN A 336 31.16 -25.15 26.92
C ASN A 336 32.61 -24.86 26.51
N ALA A 337 32.82 -24.13 25.41
CA ALA A 337 34.13 -23.67 24.98
C ALA A 337 34.58 -22.36 25.68
N LYS A 338 33.68 -21.71 26.45
CA LYS A 338 33.87 -20.40 27.09
C LYS A 338 34.45 -19.35 26.13
N VAL A 339 33.88 -19.28 24.92
CA VAL A 339 34.22 -18.27 23.89
C VAL A 339 33.02 -17.37 23.59
N SER A 340 33.29 -16.17 23.10
CA SER A 340 32.29 -15.34 22.44
C SER A 340 32.42 -15.49 20.92
N ARG A 341 31.30 -15.41 20.19
CA ARG A 341 31.26 -15.46 18.71
C ARG A 341 30.22 -14.50 18.16
N THR A 342 30.63 -13.65 17.23
CA THR A 342 29.73 -12.80 16.43
C THR A 342 29.24 -13.54 15.19
N TYR A 343 27.95 -13.38 14.89
CA TYR A 343 27.28 -13.94 13.73
C TYR A 343 26.58 -12.83 12.95
N THR A 344 26.82 -12.77 11.64
CA THR A 344 26.11 -11.87 10.75
C THR A 344 24.81 -12.53 10.32
N VAL A 345 23.67 -12.01 10.78
CA VAL A 345 22.36 -12.36 10.25
C VAL A 345 22.13 -11.54 8.99
N VAL A 346 21.87 -12.20 7.87
CA VAL A 346 21.59 -11.57 6.57
C VAL A 346 20.14 -11.84 6.21
N PHE A 347 19.40 -10.77 5.99
CA PHE A 347 17.99 -10.79 5.60
C PHE A 347 17.85 -11.01 4.08
N ASN A 348 16.62 -11.25 3.61
CA ASN A 348 16.32 -11.48 2.19
C ASN A 348 15.54 -10.31 1.54
N ASP A 349 15.67 -9.11 2.11
CA ASP A 349 15.24 -7.85 1.50
C ASP A 349 16.12 -7.44 0.31
N THR A 350 15.60 -6.55 -0.53
CA THR A 350 16.27 -6.05 -1.75
C THR A 350 17.62 -5.37 -1.47
N ALA A 351 17.82 -4.79 -0.28
CA ALA A 351 19.08 -4.16 0.10
C ALA A 351 20.11 -5.16 0.69
N GLY A 352 19.71 -6.41 0.94
CA GLY A 352 20.56 -7.43 1.56
C GLY A 352 20.97 -7.04 2.98
N THR A 353 20.04 -6.47 3.75
CA THR A 353 20.29 -5.94 5.10
C THR A 353 20.95 -6.99 5.98
N SER A 354 21.89 -6.55 6.83
CA SER A 354 22.60 -7.45 7.73
C SER A 354 22.84 -6.83 9.10
N VAL A 355 22.78 -7.68 10.14
CA VAL A 355 22.95 -7.29 11.54
C VAL A 355 23.85 -8.32 12.21
N ASP A 356 24.93 -7.84 12.82
CA ASP A 356 25.82 -8.67 13.63
C ASP A 356 25.25 -8.86 15.05
N ILE A 357 25.22 -10.12 15.50
CA ILE A 357 24.81 -10.50 16.85
C ILE A 357 25.90 -11.35 17.52
N THR A 358 26.24 -11.02 18.77
CA THR A 358 27.30 -11.64 19.54
C THR A 358 26.73 -12.61 20.57
N LEU A 359 27.10 -13.88 20.45
CA LEU A 359 26.73 -14.94 21.39
C LEU A 359 27.91 -15.18 22.34
N ASP A 360 27.74 -14.79 23.60
CA ASP A 360 28.78 -14.82 24.60
C ASP A 360 28.66 -16.03 25.52
N GLY A 361 29.59 -16.97 25.38
CA GLY A 361 29.73 -18.14 26.24
C GLY A 361 30.60 -17.94 27.49
N THR A 362 31.16 -16.74 27.72
CA THR A 362 32.13 -16.51 28.81
C THR A 362 31.47 -16.28 30.19
N GLY A 363 30.17 -15.99 30.22
CA GLY A 363 29.42 -15.64 31.44
C GLY A 363 28.94 -16.81 32.32
N ASN A 364 29.32 -18.06 32.02
CA ASN A 364 29.11 -19.26 32.86
C ASN A 364 30.48 -19.88 33.20
#